data_AF-A0A0B8Q5K4-F1
#
_entry.id   AF-A0A0B8Q5K4-F1
#
_cell.length_a   1.000
_cell.length_b   1.000
_cell.length_c   1.000
_cell.angle_alpha   90.00
_cell.angle_beta   90.00
_cell.angle_gamma   90.00
#
_symmetry.space_group_name_H-M   'P 1'
#
loop_
_entity.id
_entity.type
_entity.pdbx_description
1 polymer ?
#
loop_
_entity_poly.entity_id
_entity_poly.type
_entity_poly.pdbx_seq_one_letter_code
_entity_poly.pdbx_strand_id
1 'polypeptide(L)'
;MLVDFGKASLLDKARQQPDKVKMVLEKVQTDGLMTTLEAVQSKLAQPLPLGYCNVGVINSVGNGVGSFKEGDRVVSNGPHADVVRVPKTFVH
;
A
#
# COMPACT_ATOMS: atom_id res chain seq x y z
N MET A 1 -8.61 -6.62 -6.82
CA MET A 1 -7.24 -6.62 -6.26
C MET A 1 -6.47 -5.41 -6.79
N LEU A 2 -5.44 -4.88 -6.10
CA LEU A 2 -4.64 -3.73 -6.59
C LEU A 2 -4.04 -3.98 -7.99
N VAL A 3 -3.73 -5.24 -8.28
CA VAL A 3 -3.25 -5.71 -9.59
C VAL A 3 -4.33 -5.53 -10.68
N ASP A 4 -5.59 -5.86 -10.38
CA ASP A 4 -6.71 -5.69 -11.31
C ASP A 4 -6.98 -4.21 -11.57
N PHE A 5 -6.87 -3.38 -10.53
CA PHE A 5 -6.95 -1.93 -10.67
C PHE A 5 -5.82 -1.40 -11.55
N GLY A 6 -4.57 -1.86 -11.36
CA GLY A 6 -3.44 -1.47 -12.19
C GLY A 6 -3.65 -1.76 -13.68
N LYS A 7 -4.20 -2.94 -14.00
CA LYS A 7 -4.50 -3.40 -15.37
C LYS A 7 -5.76 -2.80 -15.99
N ALA A 8 -6.66 -2.23 -15.19
CA ALA A 8 -7.94 -1.71 -15.64
C ALA A 8 -7.80 -0.43 -16.49
N SER A 9 -8.73 -0.25 -17.43
CA SER A 9 -8.87 0.98 -18.22
C SER A 9 -9.29 2.16 -17.31
N LEU A 10 -9.12 3.41 -17.76
CA LEU A 10 -9.52 4.58 -16.97
C LEU A 10 -11.00 4.58 -16.59
N LEU A 11 -11.87 4.09 -17.49
CA LEU A 11 -13.31 3.96 -17.24
C LEU A 11 -13.61 2.91 -16.18
N ASP A 12 -12.90 1.78 -16.22
CA ASP A 12 -13.06 0.72 -15.23
C ASP A 12 -12.54 1.15 -13.86
N LYS A 13 -11.42 1.87 -13.82
CA LYS A 13 -10.88 2.48 -12.58
C LYS A 13 -11.89 3.45 -11.95
N ALA A 14 -12.55 4.27 -12.77
CA ALA A 14 -13.59 5.20 -12.32
C ALA A 14 -14.82 4.46 -11.76
N ARG A 15 -15.26 3.37 -12.41
CA ARG A 15 -16.36 2.53 -11.93
C ARG A 15 -16.03 1.77 -10.64
N GLN A 16 -14.79 1.31 -10.50
CA GLN A 16 -14.35 0.59 -9.29
C GLN A 16 -14.22 1.50 -8.07
N GLN A 17 -14.05 2.82 -8.27
CA GLN A 17 -13.85 3.79 -7.18
C GLN A 17 -14.70 5.05 -7.39
N PRO A 18 -16.05 4.95 -7.28
CA PRO A 18 -16.97 6.07 -7.51
C PRO A 18 -16.72 7.24 -6.54
N ASP A 19 -16.30 6.97 -5.31
CA ASP A 19 -15.98 8.00 -4.33
C ASP A 19 -14.80 8.87 -4.76
N LYS A 20 -13.80 8.27 -5.43
CA LYS A 20 -12.67 9.04 -5.98
C LYS A 20 -13.08 9.90 -7.17
N VAL A 21 -14.08 9.47 -7.94
CA VAL A 21 -14.63 10.30 -9.03
C VAL A 21 -15.29 11.54 -8.44
N LYS A 22 -16.06 11.39 -7.36
CA LYS A 22 -16.67 12.53 -6.65
C LYS A 22 -15.61 13.51 -6.14
N MET A 23 -14.55 12.99 -5.51
CA MET A 23 -13.42 13.80 -5.04
C MET A 23 -12.74 14.57 -6.19
N VAL A 24 -12.56 13.95 -7.35
CA VAL A 24 -11.99 14.63 -8.53
C VAL A 24 -12.91 15.75 -9.01
N LEU A 25 -14.24 15.53 -9.04
CA LEU A 25 -15.21 16.56 -9.44
C LEU A 25 -15.21 17.75 -8.46
N GLU A 26 -15.17 17.49 -7.15
CA GLU A 26 -15.02 18.51 -6.12
C GLU A 26 -13.72 19.30 -6.31
N LYS A 27 -12.62 18.61 -6.62
CA LYS A 27 -11.32 19.24 -6.84
C LYS A 27 -11.26 20.08 -8.12
N VAL A 28 -11.97 19.68 -9.17
CA VAL A 28 -12.14 20.52 -10.37
C VAL A 28 -12.88 21.81 -10.03
N GLN A 29 -13.88 21.76 -9.15
CA GLN A 29 -14.63 22.94 -8.74
C GLN A 29 -13.79 23.91 -7.88
N THR A 30 -12.92 23.40 -7.01
CA THR A 30 -12.09 24.25 -6.14
C THR A 30 -10.79 24.72 -6.81
N ASP A 31 -10.07 23.81 -7.45
CA ASP A 31 -8.67 24.03 -7.88
C ASP A 31 -8.58 24.35 -9.38
N GLY A 32 -9.66 24.10 -10.13
CA GLY A 32 -9.70 24.21 -11.58
C GLY A 32 -9.36 22.89 -12.30
N LEU A 33 -9.64 22.88 -13.60
CA LEU A 33 -9.60 21.65 -14.40
C LEU A 33 -8.17 21.19 -14.72
N MET A 34 -7.27 22.13 -15.03
CA MET A 34 -5.89 21.83 -15.41
C MET A 34 -5.06 21.25 -14.26
N THR A 35 -5.13 21.90 -13.10
CA THR A 35 -4.46 21.49 -11.85
C THR A 35 -4.95 20.12 -11.36
N THR A 36 -6.25 19.86 -11.48
CA THR A 36 -6.83 18.57 -11.10
C THR A 36 -6.37 17.44 -12.02
N LEU A 37 -6.31 17.69 -13.34
CA LEU A 37 -5.81 16.70 -14.31
C LEU A 37 -4.35 16.35 -14.04
N GLU A 38 -3.49 17.34 -13.81
CA GLU A 38 -2.09 17.13 -13.46
C GLU A 38 -1.94 16.32 -12.16
N ALA A 39 -2.74 16.63 -11.13
CA ALA A 39 -2.74 15.91 -9.86
C ALA A 39 -3.17 14.45 -10.02
N VAL A 40 -4.22 14.19 -10.82
CA VAL A 40 -4.69 12.82 -11.10
C VAL A 40 -3.64 12.04 -11.88
N GLN A 41 -3.06 12.65 -12.92
CA GLN A 41 -2.04 12.00 -13.74
C GLN A 41 -0.77 11.68 -12.92
N SER A 42 -0.31 12.63 -12.11
CA SER A 42 0.80 12.43 -11.19
C SER A 42 0.53 11.29 -10.21
N LYS A 43 -0.70 11.22 -9.67
CA LYS A 43 -1.08 10.16 -8.72
C LYS A 43 -1.18 8.78 -9.37
N LEU A 44 -1.68 8.69 -10.60
CA LEU A 44 -1.76 7.45 -11.36
C LEU A 44 -0.38 6.96 -11.85
N ALA A 45 0.56 7.88 -12.07
CA ALA A 45 1.94 7.57 -12.44
C ALA A 45 2.79 7.09 -11.26
N GLN A 46 2.37 7.33 -10.01
CA GLN A 46 3.08 6.84 -8.84
C GLN A 46 3.00 5.30 -8.79
N PRO A 47 4.15 4.59 -8.81
CA PRO A 47 4.15 3.15 -8.64
C PRO A 47 3.56 2.81 -7.28
N LEU A 48 2.53 1.96 -7.29
CA LEU A 48 1.96 1.42 -6.06
C LEU A 48 2.96 0.39 -5.50
N PRO A 49 3.54 0.61 -4.31
CA PRO A 49 4.38 -0.40 -3.70
C PRO A 49 3.51 -1.62 -3.41
N LEU A 50 3.74 -2.69 -4.16
CA LEU A 50 3.22 -4.00 -3.82
C LEU A 50 4.00 -4.39 -2.57
N GLY A 51 3.34 -4.42 -1.41
CA GLY A 51 3.99 -4.62 -0.11
C GLY A 51 5.03 -5.74 -0.16
N TYR A 52 6.17 -5.51 0.49
CA TYR A 52 7.25 -6.48 0.50
C TYR A 52 6.98 -7.53 1.57
N CYS A 53 6.78 -8.76 1.11
CA CYS A 53 6.76 -9.92 1.99
C CYS A 53 8.18 -10.47 2.11
N ASN A 54 8.64 -10.65 3.33
CA ASN A 54 9.91 -11.27 3.65
C ASN A 54 9.66 -12.57 4.46
N VAL A 55 10.51 -13.56 4.21
CA VAL A 55 10.53 -14.82 4.96
C VAL A 55 11.86 -14.85 5.70
N GLY A 56 11.82 -15.10 7.00
CA GLY A 56 13.03 -15.09 7.82
C GLY A 56 12.86 -15.84 9.12
N VAL A 57 13.81 -15.62 10.02
CA VAL A 57 13.79 -16.14 11.39
C VAL A 57 13.79 -14.96 12.36
N ILE A 58 13.08 -15.11 13.48
CA ILE A 58 13.06 -14.10 14.52
C ILE A 58 14.40 -14.08 15.24
N ASN A 59 15.12 -12.96 15.14
CA ASN A 59 16.37 -12.75 15.86
C ASN A 59 16.16 -12.24 17.30
N SER A 60 15.11 -11.45 17.54
CA SER A 60 14.78 -10.92 18.87
C SER A 60 13.31 -10.54 18.95
N VAL A 61 12.72 -10.65 20.15
CA VAL A 61 11.31 -10.34 20.39
C VAL A 61 11.20 -9.17 21.37
N GLY A 62 10.33 -8.20 21.05
CA GLY A 62 10.08 -7.06 21.94
C GLY A 62 9.28 -7.43 23.18
N ASN A 63 9.42 -6.63 24.25
CA ASN A 63 8.67 -6.84 25.50
C ASN A 63 7.15 -6.83 25.25
N GLY A 64 6.42 -7.77 25.86
CA GLY A 64 4.96 -7.91 25.70
C GLY A 64 4.50 -8.66 24.44
N VAL A 65 5.42 -9.22 23.64
CA VAL A 65 5.09 -10.10 22.51
C VAL A 65 5.33 -11.56 22.92
N GLY A 66 4.26 -12.27 23.29
CA GLY A 66 4.35 -13.66 23.77
C GLY A 66 4.08 -14.73 22.70
N SER A 67 3.60 -14.34 21.53
CA SER A 67 3.16 -15.26 20.46
C SER A 67 4.30 -15.77 19.57
N PHE A 68 5.51 -15.25 19.78
CA PHE A 68 6.67 -15.48 18.92
C PHE A 68 7.91 -15.72 19.78
N LYS A 69 8.83 -16.54 19.29
CA LYS A 69 10.09 -16.87 19.94
C LYS A 69 11.26 -16.65 19.00
N GLU A 70 12.43 -16.39 19.57
CA GLU A 70 13.68 -16.36 18.80
C GLU A 70 13.91 -17.72 18.11
N GLY A 71 14.29 -17.67 16.85
CA GLY A 71 14.42 -18.86 15.99
C GLY A 71 13.16 -19.28 15.25
N ASP A 72 11.98 -18.74 15.58
CA ASP A 72 10.75 -19.04 14.83
C ASP A 72 10.89 -18.56 13.38
N ARG A 73 10.49 -19.41 12.44
CA ARG A 73 10.43 -19.07 11.02
C ARG A 73 9.11 -18.37 10.75
N VAL A 74 9.19 -17.14 10.26
CA VAL A 74 8.02 -16.27 10.09
C VAL A 74 8.01 -15.62 8.72
N VAL A 75 6.81 -15.21 8.30
CA VAL A 75 6.66 -14.24 7.23
C VAL A 75 6.36 -12.88 7.85
N SER A 76 6.92 -11.82 7.28
CA SER A 76 6.55 -10.47 7.66
C SER A 76 6.22 -9.59 6.46
N ASN A 77 5.59 -8.46 6.74
CA ASN A 77 5.35 -7.41 5.78
C ASN A 77 6.09 -6.15 6.24
N GLY A 78 7.32 -6.00 5.77
CA GLY A 78 8.21 -4.91 6.15
C GLY A 78 9.09 -4.48 4.97
N PRO A 79 9.78 -3.32 5.07
CA PRO A 79 10.63 -2.83 4.00
C PRO A 79 11.75 -3.83 3.68
N HIS A 80 12.18 -3.85 2.42
CA HIS A 80 13.29 -4.69 1.98
C HIS A 80 14.59 -4.30 2.70
N ALA A 81 15.10 -5.20 3.53
CA ALA A 81 16.39 -5.09 4.20
C ALA A 81 16.84 -6.48 4.70
N ASP A 82 18.12 -6.62 5.05
CA ASP A 82 18.68 -7.86 5.63
C ASP A 82 18.09 -8.16 7.01
N VAL A 83 17.80 -7.11 7.79
CA VAL A 83 17.15 -7.20 9.10
C VAL A 83 16.02 -6.18 9.15
N VAL A 84 14.83 -6.63 9.54
CA VAL A 84 13.63 -5.79 9.60
C VAL A 84 13.01 -5.83 10.99
N ARG A 85 12.69 -4.65 11.52
CA ARG A 85 11.90 -4.50 12.75
C ARG A 85 10.48 -4.10 12.37
N VAL A 86 9.52 -4.99 12.62
CA VAL A 86 8.10 -4.74 12.39
C VAL A 86 7.28 -4.95 13.67
N PRO A 87 6.12 -4.28 13.82
CA PRO A 87 5.15 -4.61 14.87
C PRO A 87 4.62 -6.04 14.72
N LYS A 88 4.20 -6.67 15.83
CA LYS A 88 3.64 -8.03 15.85
C LYS A 88 2.48 -8.27 14.86
N THR A 89 1.74 -7.22 14.52
CA THR A 89 0.60 -7.28 13.59
C THR A 89 1.01 -7.59 12.14
N PHE A 90 2.28 -7.38 11.81
CA PHE A 90 2.84 -7.59 10.48
C PHE A 90 3.70 -8.86 10.38
N VAL A 91 3.62 -9.75 11.37
CA VAL A 91 4.36 -11.02 11.42
C VAL A 91 3.35 -12.17 11.54
N HIS A 92 3.54 -13.22 10.75
CA HIS A 92 2.74 -14.45 10.77
C HIS A 92 3.62 -15.69 10.81
#